data_AF-A0A428JTD5-F1
#
_entry.id   AF-A0A428JTD5-F1
#
_cell.length_a   1.000
_cell.length_b   1.000
_cell.length_c   1.000
_cell.angle_alpha   90.00
_cell.angle_beta   90.00
_cell.angle_gamma   90.00
#
_symmetry.space_group_name_H-M   'P 1'
#
loop_
_entity.id
_entity.type
_entity.pdbx_description
1 polymer ?
#
loop_
_entity_poly.entity_id
_entity_poly.type
_entity_poly.pdbx_seq_one_letter_code
_entity_poly.pdbx_strand_id
1 'polypeptide(L)'
;MRVLWILLLITSLSSAGGVAQQLPAPPMELVRQVAQASTPLPALPLKEAHRTLGTARRQFQGRRPTGAQLYVVAQGLNEAATPELLVVRVLTWQGPQLTGLIVRVPETHPPAPIELEESAVQDWLLLHSDGREEGNYLGKFWDLEQRLTEQGE
;
A
#
# COMPACT_ATOMS: atom_id res chain seq x y z
N MET A 1 26.12 59.07 -35.55
CA MET A 1 26.89 58.05 -34.78
C MET A 1 25.96 57.58 -33.66
N ARG A 2 25.27 56.43 -33.82
CA ARG A 2 25.58 55.13 -33.15
C ARG A 2 25.82 55.34 -31.65
N VAL A 3 24.94 54.87 -30.78
CA VAL A 3 25.01 53.58 -30.02
C VAL A 3 23.88 53.72 -28.97
N LEU A 4 23.13 52.77 -28.46
CA LEU A 4 22.80 51.36 -28.69
C LEU A 4 21.79 51.06 -27.56
N TRP A 5 20.68 50.41 -27.90
CA TRP A 5 19.66 49.92 -26.97
C TRP A 5 20.23 48.93 -25.94
N ILE A 6 19.80 49.01 -24.67
CA ILE A 6 19.58 47.82 -23.83
C ILE A 6 18.35 48.06 -22.94
N LEU A 7 17.20 47.51 -23.37
CA LEU A 7 16.02 47.24 -22.55
C LEU A 7 16.35 46.05 -21.65
N LEU A 8 16.37 46.27 -20.34
CA LEU A 8 16.58 45.22 -19.33
C LEU A 8 15.22 44.56 -19.05
N LEU A 9 14.85 43.57 -19.87
CA LEU A 9 13.73 42.66 -19.61
C LEU A 9 14.18 41.69 -18.50
N ILE A 10 13.72 41.92 -17.27
CA ILE A 10 13.82 40.94 -16.19
C ILE A 10 12.69 39.92 -16.41
N THR A 11 12.98 38.88 -17.18
CA THR A 11 12.14 37.68 -17.25
C THR A 11 12.37 36.86 -15.99
N SER A 12 11.45 36.99 -15.02
CA SER A 12 11.38 36.10 -13.87
C SER A 12 11.03 34.69 -14.36
N LEU A 13 12.06 33.86 -14.55
CA LEU A 13 11.91 32.42 -14.74
C LEU A 13 11.37 31.82 -13.42
N SER A 14 10.05 31.80 -13.28
CA SER A 14 9.39 30.99 -12.26
C SER A 14 9.68 29.53 -12.57
N SER A 15 10.72 29.02 -11.91
CA SER A 15 11.04 27.60 -11.90
C SER A 15 9.92 26.91 -11.14
N ALA A 16 8.90 26.46 -11.85
CA ALA A 16 7.94 25.48 -11.33
C ALA A 16 8.68 24.16 -11.16
N GLY A 17 9.49 24.07 -10.09
CA GLY A 17 10.05 22.83 -9.61
C GLY A 17 8.90 21.95 -9.17
N GLY A 18 8.42 21.09 -10.07
CA GLY A 18 7.55 20.00 -9.69
C GLY A 18 8.29 19.16 -8.67
N VAL A 19 7.88 19.25 -7.41
CA VAL A 19 8.34 18.31 -6.38
C VAL A 19 7.85 16.94 -6.85
N ALA A 20 8.75 16.13 -7.40
CA ALA A 20 8.45 14.76 -7.75
C ALA A 20 7.96 14.09 -6.45
N GLN A 21 6.69 13.73 -6.42
CA GLN A 21 6.06 13.15 -5.24
C GLN A 21 6.66 11.76 -5.05
N GLN A 22 7.52 11.64 -4.04
CA GLN A 22 8.16 10.37 -3.71
C GLN A 22 7.10 9.45 -3.09
N LEU A 23 6.93 8.29 -3.71
CA LEU A 23 6.03 7.26 -3.20
C LEU A 23 6.61 6.67 -1.90
N PRO A 24 5.76 6.30 -0.92
CA PRO A 24 6.22 5.60 0.27
C PRO A 24 6.85 4.25 -0.11
N ALA A 25 7.84 3.83 0.66
CA ALA A 25 8.40 2.49 0.54
C ALA A 25 7.32 1.44 0.84
N PRO A 26 7.37 0.24 0.24
CA PRO A 26 6.44 -0.82 0.56
C PRO A 26 6.50 -1.24 2.04
N PRO A 27 5.39 -1.71 2.64
CA PRO A 27 5.31 -2.12 4.03
C PRO A 27 5.95 -3.50 4.22
N MET A 28 7.29 -3.56 4.17
CA MET A 28 8.03 -4.82 4.14
C MET A 28 7.86 -5.69 5.39
N GLU A 29 7.54 -5.07 6.53
CA GLU A 29 7.22 -5.82 7.75
C GLU A 29 5.93 -6.62 7.59
N LEU A 30 4.86 -5.99 7.11
CA LEU A 30 3.60 -6.67 6.80
C LEU A 30 3.83 -7.80 5.78
N VAL A 31 4.68 -7.59 4.76
CA VAL A 31 5.02 -8.63 3.77
C VAL A 31 5.70 -9.83 4.43
N ARG A 32 6.63 -9.61 5.37
CA ARG A 32 7.29 -10.68 6.13
C ARG A 32 6.32 -11.42 7.03
N GLN A 33 5.49 -10.69 7.78
CA GLN A 33 4.49 -11.28 8.66
C GLN A 33 3.48 -12.13 7.88
N VAL A 34 2.98 -11.64 6.74
CA VAL A 34 2.10 -12.42 5.85
C VAL A 34 2.78 -13.68 5.33
N ALA A 35 4.06 -13.61 4.95
CA ALA A 35 4.82 -14.77 4.49
C ALA A 35 5.04 -15.84 5.58
N GLN A 36 4.98 -15.45 6.86
CA GLN A 36 5.15 -16.33 8.02
C GLN A 36 3.83 -16.68 8.71
N ALA A 37 2.73 -16.03 8.31
CA ALA A 37 1.45 -16.16 8.96
C ALA A 37 0.92 -17.60 8.87
N SER A 38 0.49 -18.12 10.01
CA SER A 38 -0.21 -19.40 10.08
C SER A 38 -1.71 -19.21 9.82
N THR A 39 -2.34 -20.23 9.26
CA THR A 39 -3.81 -20.31 9.15
C THR A 39 -4.36 -21.22 10.26
N PRO A 40 -5.55 -20.93 10.83
CA PRO A 40 -6.48 -19.84 10.47
C PRO A 40 -6.04 -18.46 10.98
N LEU A 41 -6.48 -17.41 10.26
CA LEU A 41 -6.24 -16.02 10.65
C LEU A 41 -7.09 -15.60 11.88
N PRO A 42 -6.59 -14.66 12.69
CA PRO A 42 -7.27 -14.20 13.90
C PRO A 42 -8.61 -13.49 13.61
N ALA A 43 -9.70 -13.94 14.23
CA ALA A 43 -11.06 -13.54 13.88
C ALA A 43 -11.38 -12.06 14.15
N LEU A 44 -10.87 -11.49 15.25
CA LEU A 44 -11.14 -10.09 15.62
C LEU A 44 -10.55 -9.07 14.63
N PRO A 45 -9.24 -9.10 14.30
CA PRO A 45 -8.68 -8.18 13.32
C PRO A 45 -9.29 -8.38 11.92
N LEU A 46 -9.61 -9.62 11.51
CA LEU A 46 -10.34 -9.88 10.26
C LEU A 46 -11.69 -9.18 10.21
N LYS A 47 -12.50 -9.32 11.27
CA LYS A 47 -13.81 -8.69 11.35
C LYS A 47 -13.72 -7.18 11.20
N GLU A 48 -12.74 -6.56 11.84
CA GLU A 48 -12.54 -5.12 11.80
C GLU A 48 -12.02 -4.63 10.44
N ALA A 49 -11.11 -5.39 9.83
CA ALA A 49 -10.67 -5.15 8.47
C ALA A 49 -11.84 -5.16 7.48
N HIS A 50 -12.68 -6.20 7.51
CA HIS A 50 -13.86 -6.30 6.65
C HIS A 50 -14.89 -5.20 6.92
N ARG A 51 -15.13 -4.85 8.18
CA ARG A 51 -16.02 -3.75 8.57
C ARG A 51 -15.60 -2.42 7.94
N THR A 52 -14.31 -2.19 7.80
CA THR A 52 -13.74 -0.89 7.37
C THR A 52 -13.29 -0.87 5.91
N LEU A 53 -13.29 -2.02 5.23
CA LEU A 53 -12.86 -2.17 3.84
C LEU A 53 -13.58 -1.22 2.87
N GLY A 54 -14.90 -1.08 3.01
CA GLY A 54 -15.68 -0.16 2.18
C GLY A 54 -15.26 1.31 2.35
N THR A 55 -14.78 1.70 3.53
CA THR A 55 -14.23 3.04 3.77
C THR A 55 -12.88 3.21 3.07
N ALA A 56 -11.98 2.23 3.18
CA ALA A 56 -10.70 2.23 2.49
C ALA A 56 -10.86 2.33 0.96
N ARG A 57 -11.78 1.55 0.39
CA ARG A 57 -12.12 1.61 -1.04
C ARG A 57 -12.59 3.00 -1.47
N ARG A 58 -13.51 3.62 -0.72
CA ARG A 58 -14.01 4.97 -1.01
C ARG A 58 -12.90 6.03 -0.94
N GLN A 59 -12.00 5.94 0.04
CA GLN A 59 -10.85 6.84 0.15
C GLN A 59 -9.90 6.67 -1.05
N PHE A 60 -9.63 5.43 -1.46
CA PHE A 60 -8.76 5.12 -2.59
C PHE A 60 -9.32 5.60 -3.94
N GLN A 61 -10.63 5.43 -4.16
CA GLN A 61 -11.32 5.81 -5.41
C GLN A 61 -11.63 7.31 -5.49
N GLY A 62 -11.90 7.96 -4.37
CA GLY A 62 -12.31 9.35 -4.32
C GLY A 62 -11.12 10.30 -4.28
N ARG A 63 -10.77 10.72 -3.05
CA ARG A 63 -9.68 11.66 -2.79
C ARG A 63 -8.50 10.90 -2.22
N ARG A 64 -7.80 10.14 -3.07
CA ARG A 64 -6.53 9.54 -2.68
C ARG A 64 -5.66 10.65 -2.09
N PRO A 65 -5.26 10.59 -0.80
CA PRO A 65 -4.31 11.52 -0.25
C PRO A 65 -3.08 11.51 -1.16
N THR A 66 -2.66 12.68 -1.62
CA THR A 66 -1.61 12.80 -2.61
C THR A 66 -0.35 12.06 -2.13
N GLY A 67 0.10 11.05 -2.89
CA GLY A 67 1.25 10.22 -2.53
C GLY A 67 0.96 8.97 -1.69
N ALA A 68 -0.27 8.75 -1.21
CA ALA A 68 -0.61 7.52 -0.47
C ALA A 68 -0.74 6.30 -1.39
N GLN A 69 -0.44 5.12 -0.84
CA GLN A 69 -0.55 3.82 -1.50
C GLN A 69 -1.47 2.90 -0.72
N LEU A 70 -2.36 2.19 -1.42
CA LEU A 70 -3.21 1.18 -0.81
C LEU A 70 -2.61 -0.20 -1.05
N TYR A 71 -2.51 -0.97 0.02
CA TYR A 71 -2.14 -2.38 0.02
C TYR A 71 -3.31 -3.19 0.56
N VAL A 72 -3.46 -4.42 0.08
CA VAL A 72 -4.39 -5.41 0.63
C VAL A 72 -3.65 -6.68 0.96
N VAL A 73 -4.03 -7.32 2.06
CA VAL A 73 -3.74 -8.73 2.31
C VAL A 73 -4.90 -9.53 1.74
N ALA A 74 -4.64 -10.46 0.82
CA ALA A 74 -5.70 -11.22 0.16
C ALA A 74 -5.35 -12.71 0.10
N GLN A 75 -6.38 -13.56 0.09
CA GLN A 75 -6.22 -14.94 -0.34
C GLN A 75 -6.07 -14.97 -1.85
N GLY A 76 -5.00 -15.59 -2.32
CA GLY A 76 -4.76 -15.83 -3.74
C GLY A 76 -4.22 -17.25 -3.94
N LEU A 77 -3.85 -17.55 -5.19
CA LEU A 77 -3.19 -18.79 -5.52
C LEU A 77 -1.74 -18.49 -5.89
N ASN A 78 -0.82 -19.33 -5.41
CA ASN A 78 0.57 -19.30 -5.86
C ASN A 78 0.72 -19.95 -7.25
N GLU A 79 1.96 -19.99 -7.78
CA GLU A 79 2.26 -20.60 -9.09
C GLU A 79 1.90 -22.09 -9.18
N ALA A 80 1.85 -22.79 -8.04
CA ALA A 80 1.43 -24.19 -7.92
C ALA A 80 -0.09 -24.33 -7.66
N ALA A 81 -0.88 -23.28 -7.88
CA ALA A 81 -2.32 -23.25 -7.63
C ALA A 81 -2.71 -23.58 -6.18
N THR A 82 -1.81 -23.34 -5.22
CA THR A 82 -2.07 -23.55 -3.79
C THR A 82 -2.52 -22.23 -3.16
N PRO A 83 -3.56 -22.23 -2.31
CA PRO A 83 -3.97 -21.04 -1.57
C PRO A 83 -2.83 -20.46 -0.73
N GLU A 84 -2.58 -19.16 -0.86
CA GLU A 84 -1.63 -18.42 -0.04
C GLU A 84 -2.17 -17.03 0.30
N LEU A 85 -1.62 -16.42 1.35
CA LEU A 85 -1.86 -15.00 1.63
C LEU A 85 -0.85 -14.15 0.86
N LEU A 86 -1.35 -13.09 0.25
CA LEU A 86 -0.59 -12.17 -0.60
C LEU A 86 -0.70 -10.76 -0.06
N VAL A 87 0.40 -10.01 -0.09
CA VAL A 87 0.35 -8.54 -0.01
C VAL A 87 0.33 -7.98 -1.42
N VAL A 88 -0.68 -7.19 -1.73
CA VAL A 88 -0.90 -6.63 -3.07
C VAL A 88 -0.99 -5.11 -2.99
N ARG A 89 -0.12 -4.41 -3.74
CA ARG A 89 -0.28 -2.97 -3.96
C ARG A 89 -1.38 -2.75 -4.98
N VAL A 90 -2.46 -2.08 -4.57
CA VAL A 90 -3.63 -1.85 -5.41
C VAL A 90 -3.33 -0.78 -6.47
N LEU A 91 -3.54 -1.15 -7.73
CA LEU A 91 -3.45 -0.22 -8.87
C LEU A 91 -4.82 0.35 -9.22
N THR A 92 -5.82 -0.52 -9.34
CA THR A 92 -7.21 -0.14 -9.62
C THR A 92 -8.18 -0.93 -8.75
N TRP A 93 -9.34 -0.34 -8.49
CA TRP A 93 -10.43 -1.00 -7.77
C TRP A 93 -11.73 -0.48 -8.37
N GLN A 94 -12.51 -1.35 -9.02
CA GLN A 94 -13.75 -1.00 -9.72
C GLN A 94 -14.82 -2.04 -9.41
N GLY A 95 -15.95 -1.59 -8.84
CA GLY A 95 -16.96 -2.52 -8.34
C GLY A 95 -16.35 -3.52 -7.34
N PRO A 96 -16.59 -4.83 -7.51
CA PRO A 96 -16.00 -5.87 -6.66
C PRO A 96 -14.60 -6.31 -7.08
N GLN A 97 -14.05 -5.79 -8.19
CA GLN A 97 -12.76 -6.24 -8.72
C GLN A 97 -11.63 -5.26 -8.39
N LEU A 98 -10.46 -5.82 -8.07
CA LEU A 98 -9.23 -5.06 -7.87
C LEU A 98 -8.10 -5.66 -8.70
N THR A 99 -7.27 -4.79 -9.28
CA THR A 99 -6.01 -5.18 -9.91
C THR A 99 -4.86 -4.57 -9.14
N GLY A 100 -3.75 -5.30 -9.06
CA GLY A 100 -2.61 -4.88 -8.28
C GLY A 100 -1.32 -5.57 -8.66
N LEU A 101 -0.29 -5.28 -7.87
CA LEU A 101 1.02 -5.89 -7.98
C LEU A 101 1.34 -6.60 -6.67
N ILE A 102 1.65 -7.88 -6.73
CA ILE A 102 2.07 -8.68 -5.59
C ILE A 102 3.43 -8.15 -5.11
N VAL A 103 3.54 -7.93 -3.80
CA VAL A 103 4.77 -7.53 -3.11
C VAL A 103 5.25 -8.73 -2.30
N ARG A 104 6.49 -9.16 -2.51
CA ARG A 104 7.06 -10.37 -1.88
C ARG A 104 8.44 -10.12 -1.28
N VAL A 105 8.84 -11.03 -0.40
CA VAL A 105 10.22 -11.21 0.05
C VAL A 105 10.85 -12.43 -0.66
N PRO A 106 12.16 -12.40 -1.01
CA PRO A 106 13.01 -11.22 -1.06
C PRO A 106 12.52 -10.20 -2.10
N GLU A 107 12.77 -8.92 -1.84
CA GLU A 107 12.35 -7.77 -2.67
C GLU A 107 12.88 -7.81 -4.11
N THR A 108 13.86 -8.68 -4.37
CA THR A 108 14.42 -8.94 -5.70
C THR A 108 13.44 -9.64 -6.63
N HIS A 109 12.35 -10.23 -6.11
CA HIS A 109 11.29 -10.77 -6.96
C HIS A 109 10.57 -9.62 -7.67
N PRO A 110 10.48 -9.64 -9.01
CA PRO A 110 9.76 -8.61 -9.74
C PRO A 110 8.29 -8.60 -9.31
N PRO A 111 7.68 -7.42 -9.11
CA PRO A 111 6.26 -7.34 -8.81
C PRO A 111 5.45 -8.03 -9.90
N ALA A 112 4.58 -8.96 -9.49
CA ALA A 112 3.74 -9.73 -10.41
C ALA A 112 2.31 -9.14 -10.44
N PRO A 113 1.69 -8.96 -11.61
CA PRO A 113 0.32 -8.50 -11.69
C PRO A 113 -0.65 -9.56 -11.17
N ILE A 114 -1.73 -9.12 -10.54
CA ILE A 114 -2.81 -9.98 -10.08
C ILE A 114 -4.17 -9.28 -10.19
N GLU A 115 -5.20 -10.06 -10.44
CA GLU A 115 -6.61 -9.67 -10.35
C GLU A 115 -7.27 -10.47 -9.22
N LEU A 116 -8.04 -9.79 -8.38
CA LEU A 116 -8.68 -10.36 -7.20
C LEU A 116 -10.12 -9.84 -7.08
N GLU A 117 -10.99 -10.66 -6.53
CA GLU A 117 -12.30 -10.23 -6.04
C GLU A 117 -12.15 -9.59 -4.65
N GLU A 118 -12.95 -8.58 -4.34
CA GLU A 118 -12.99 -7.88 -3.05
C GLU A 118 -13.26 -8.85 -1.89
N SER A 119 -14.00 -9.94 -2.16
CA SER A 119 -14.26 -11.01 -1.18
C SER A 119 -13.02 -11.80 -0.79
N ALA A 120 -11.94 -11.75 -1.58
CA ALA A 120 -10.68 -12.40 -1.25
C ALA A 120 -9.84 -11.59 -0.26
N VAL A 121 -10.15 -10.30 -0.06
CA VAL A 121 -9.41 -9.40 0.83
C VAL A 121 -9.63 -9.80 2.30
N GLN A 122 -8.52 -10.00 3.01
CA GLN A 122 -8.45 -10.33 4.43
C GLN A 122 -8.12 -9.10 5.29
N ASP A 123 -7.29 -8.20 4.76
CA ASP A 123 -6.92 -6.95 5.43
C ASP A 123 -6.54 -5.87 4.41
N TRP A 124 -6.45 -4.61 4.86
CA TRP A 124 -6.07 -3.47 4.03
C TRP A 124 -5.17 -2.51 4.80
N LEU A 125 -4.26 -1.85 4.09
CA LEU A 125 -3.36 -0.82 4.63
C LEU A 125 -3.30 0.36 3.66
N LEU A 126 -3.71 1.54 4.11
CA LEU A 126 -3.42 2.78 3.43
C LEU A 126 -2.16 3.41 4.04
N LEU A 127 -1.07 3.38 3.28
CA LEU A 127 0.23 3.92 3.67
C LEU A 127 0.41 5.31 3.07
N HIS A 128 0.52 6.31 3.93
CA HIS A 128 0.74 7.71 3.55
C HIS A 128 2.22 7.98 3.28
N SER A 129 2.50 9.05 2.54
CA SER A 129 3.88 9.46 2.22
C SER A 129 4.69 9.93 3.44
N ASP A 130 4.03 10.31 4.53
CA ASP A 130 4.63 10.64 5.83
C ASP A 130 4.91 9.39 6.70
N GLY A 131 4.62 8.20 6.19
CA GLY A 131 4.76 6.93 6.91
C GLY A 131 3.59 6.59 7.82
N ARG A 132 2.55 7.43 7.89
CA ARG A 132 1.35 7.11 8.66
C ARG A 132 0.60 5.95 8.02
N GLU A 133 0.11 5.04 8.85
CA GLU A 133 -0.68 3.89 8.43
C GLU A 133 -2.15 3.99 8.90
N GLU A 134 -3.08 3.73 7.99
CA GLU A 134 -4.49 3.46 8.30
C GLU A 134 -4.83 2.02 7.94
N GLY A 135 -5.67 1.35 8.75
CA GLY A 135 -5.92 -0.09 8.63
C GLY A 135 -4.81 -0.92 9.27
N ASN A 136 -4.32 -1.94 8.55
CA ASN A 136 -3.28 -2.88 8.97
C ASN A 136 -3.64 -3.61 10.27
N TYR A 137 -4.85 -4.19 10.32
CA TYR A 137 -5.36 -4.82 11.53
C TYR A 137 -4.64 -6.14 11.84
N LEU A 138 -4.29 -6.94 10.81
CA LEU A 138 -3.53 -8.16 10.97
C LEU A 138 -2.09 -7.86 11.38
N GLY A 139 -1.41 -6.91 10.72
CA GLY A 139 -0.04 -6.55 11.07
C GLY A 139 0.08 -6.03 12.50
N LYS A 140 -0.80 -5.10 12.90
CA LYS A 140 -0.84 -4.59 14.29
C LYS A 140 -1.15 -5.67 15.32
N PHE A 141 -1.93 -6.68 14.95
CA PHE A 141 -2.21 -7.82 15.81
C PHE A 141 -0.96 -8.67 16.00
N TRP A 142 -0.28 -9.03 14.91
CA TRP A 142 0.97 -9.81 14.97
C TRP A 142 2.09 -9.06 15.71
N ASP A 143 2.22 -7.75 15.49
CA ASP A 143 3.15 -6.89 16.25
C ASP A 143 2.89 -6.98 17.77
N LEU A 144 1.62 -7.00 18.17
CA LEU A 144 1.24 -7.10 19.57
C LEU A 144 1.55 -8.49 20.14
N GLU A 145 1.22 -9.56 19.40
CA GLU A 145 1.52 -10.94 19.82
C GLU A 145 3.02 -11.17 20.01
N GLN A 146 3.84 -10.66 19.09
CA GLN A 146 5.29 -10.74 19.18
C GLN A 146 5.80 -10.04 20.44
N ARG A 147 5.36 -8.80 20.68
CA ARG A 147 5.79 -8.02 21.86
C ARG A 147 5.37 -8.68 23.18
N LEU A 148 4.19 -9.27 23.23
CA LEU A 148 3.72 -9.98 24.43
C LEU A 148 4.54 -11.25 24.69
N THR A 149 4.97 -11.93 23.63
CA THR A 149 5.83 -13.11 23.72
C THR A 149 7.22 -12.72 24.22
N GLU A 150 7.82 -11.67 23.66
CA GLU A 150 9.14 -11.16 24.06
C GLU A 150 9.20 -10.62 25.50
N GLN A 151 8.06 -10.15 26.04
CA GLN A 151 7.97 -9.65 27.42
C GLN A 151 7.65 -10.73 28.46
N GLY A 152 7.21 -11.91 28.00
CA GLY A 152 6.87 -13.05 28.86
C GLY A 152 8.03 -14.00 29.14
N GLU A 153 9.17 -13.80 28.48
CA GLU A 153 10.45 -14.50 28.69
C GLU A 153 11.38 -13.69 29.63
#